data_AF-A0A8S0S374-F1
#
_entry.id   AF-A0A8S0S374-F1
#
_cell.length_a   1.000
_cell.length_b   1.000
_cell.length_c   1.000
_cell.angle_alpha   90.00
_cell.angle_beta   90.00
_cell.angle_gamma   90.00
#
_symmetry.space_group_name_H-M   'P 1'
#
loop_
_entity.id
_entity.type
_entity.pdbx_description
1 polymer ?
#
loop_
_entity_poly.entity_id
_entity_poly.type
_entity_poly.pdbx_seq_one_letter_code
_entity_poly.pdbx_strand_id
1 'polypeptide(L)'
;MERTAVEHKQEEKEYSISVKEDDEILKKKISCHSLYGLLLDSHLDCLKMCLGNEEIRCIDTKEGASHSCSSADQLELDQFMEAYCNTLKKLKEAMEEPLKESMEFVNYMHSQLKGLTDHKSAGGIPEVG
;
A
#
# COMPACT_ATOMS: atom_id res chain seq x y z
N MET A 1 -34.73 -36.04 13.27
CA MET A 1 -34.41 -34.95 12.32
C MET A 1 -33.09 -34.23 12.63
N GLU A 2 -32.23 -34.72 13.54
CA GLU A 2 -30.97 -34.04 13.88
C GLU A 2 -29.73 -34.49 13.09
N ARG A 3 -29.76 -35.60 12.35
CA ARG A 3 -28.55 -36.12 11.67
C ARG A 3 -28.08 -35.25 10.49
N THR A 4 -29.01 -34.71 9.70
CA THR A 4 -28.71 -33.87 8.53
C THR A 4 -28.15 -32.48 8.86
N ALA A 5 -28.47 -31.92 10.04
CA ALA A 5 -27.94 -30.61 10.44
C ALA A 5 -26.49 -30.69 10.96
N VAL A 6 -26.07 -31.86 11.45
CA VAL A 6 -24.70 -32.08 11.95
C VAL A 6 -23.73 -32.33 10.79
N GLU A 7 -24.14 -33.06 9.76
CA GLU A 7 -23.32 -33.34 8.57
C GLU A 7 -23.04 -32.06 7.75
N HIS A 8 -24.06 -31.24 7.44
CA HIS A 8 -23.85 -29.97 6.74
C HIS A 8 -22.95 -29.02 7.52
N LYS A 9 -23.08 -28.96 8.85
CA LYS A 9 -22.23 -28.10 9.69
C LYS A 9 -20.79 -28.61 9.80
N GLN A 10 -20.58 -29.90 9.55
CA GLN A 10 -19.26 -30.54 9.56
C GLN A 10 -18.55 -30.36 8.22
N GLU A 11 -19.27 -30.50 7.09
CA GLU A 11 -18.76 -30.20 5.73
C GLU A 11 -18.41 -28.70 5.56
N GLU A 12 -19.27 -27.79 6.03
CA GLU A 12 -18.97 -26.34 6.00
C GLU A 12 -17.72 -25.99 6.81
N LYS A 13 -17.53 -26.66 7.95
CA LYS A 13 -16.38 -26.44 8.82
C LYS A 13 -15.10 -27.01 8.20
N GLU A 14 -15.17 -28.21 7.60
CA GLU A 14 -14.06 -28.84 6.90
C GLU A 14 -13.61 -28.03 5.67
N TYR A 15 -14.57 -27.54 4.87
CA TYR A 15 -14.30 -26.62 3.76
C TYR A 15 -13.64 -25.32 4.23
N SER A 16 -14.14 -24.72 5.32
CA SER A 16 -13.56 -23.49 5.88
C SER A 16 -12.15 -23.66 6.45
N ILE A 17 -11.77 -24.89 6.84
CA ILE A 17 -10.43 -25.22 7.32
C ILE A 17 -9.49 -25.44 6.13
N SER A 18 -9.92 -26.17 5.10
CA SER A 18 -9.16 -26.38 3.85
C SER A 18 -8.78 -25.05 3.19
N VAL A 19 -9.74 -24.13 3.05
CA VAL A 19 -9.48 -22.81 2.43
C VAL A 19 -8.44 -22.00 3.23
N LYS A 20 -8.48 -22.06 4.56
CA LYS A 20 -7.49 -21.36 5.40
C LYS A 20 -6.10 -21.96 5.26
N GLU A 21 -6.00 -23.28 5.11
CA GLU A 21 -4.71 -23.94 4.91
C GLU A 21 -4.10 -23.57 3.55
N ASP A 22 -4.93 -23.53 2.50
CA ASP A 22 -4.53 -23.06 1.16
C ASP A 22 -4.04 -21.60 1.18
N ASP A 23 -4.73 -20.72 1.93
CA ASP A 23 -4.33 -19.32 2.11
C ASP A 23 -2.95 -19.20 2.80
N GLU A 24 -2.71 -19.97 3.87
CA GLU A 24 -1.43 -19.95 4.58
C GLU A 24 -0.28 -20.52 3.72
N ILE A 25 -0.57 -21.55 2.92
CA ILE A 25 0.39 -22.08 1.93
C ILE A 25 0.72 -21.01 0.89
N LEU A 26 -0.29 -20.31 0.37
CA LEU A 26 -0.10 -19.24 -0.61
C LEU A 26 0.70 -18.07 -0.04
N LYS A 27 0.35 -17.59 1.16
CA LYS A 27 1.12 -16.55 1.87
C LYS A 27 2.57 -16.94 2.02
N LYS A 28 2.84 -18.19 2.41
CA LYS A 28 4.20 -18.71 2.54
C LYS A 28 4.92 -18.71 1.18
N LYS A 29 4.28 -19.20 0.12
CA LYS A 29 4.82 -19.17 -1.25
C LYS A 29 5.20 -17.75 -1.68
N ILE A 30 4.33 -16.77 -1.44
CA ILE A 30 4.59 -15.34 -1.74
C ILE A 30 5.76 -14.81 -0.90
N SER A 31 5.76 -15.05 0.43
CA SER A 31 6.79 -14.51 1.33
C SER A 31 8.20 -15.09 1.13
N CYS A 32 8.28 -16.30 0.58
CA CYS A 32 9.55 -16.98 0.26
C CYS A 32 9.99 -16.75 -1.20
N HIS A 33 9.28 -15.90 -1.94
CA HIS A 33 9.58 -15.61 -3.34
C HIS A 33 10.78 -14.68 -3.47
N SER A 34 11.63 -14.90 -4.47
CA SER A 34 12.80 -14.04 -4.73
C SER A 34 12.43 -12.58 -4.99
N LEU A 35 11.28 -12.34 -5.62
CA LEU A 35 10.74 -11.00 -5.90
C LEU A 35 9.96 -10.37 -4.74
N TYR A 36 9.79 -11.05 -3.60
CA TYR A 36 8.99 -10.54 -2.49
C TYR A 36 9.52 -9.21 -1.93
N GLY A 37 10.85 -9.08 -1.80
CA GLY A 37 11.48 -7.83 -1.38
C GLY A 37 11.16 -6.67 -2.33
N LEU A 38 11.32 -6.88 -3.64
CA LEU A 38 11.02 -5.87 -4.66
C LEU A 38 9.55 -5.45 -4.65
N LEU A 39 8.64 -6.42 -4.46
CA LEU A 39 7.21 -6.16 -4.34
C LEU A 39 6.90 -5.27 -3.13
N LEU A 40 7.48 -5.61 -1.97
CA LEU A 40 7.30 -4.81 -0.75
C LEU A 40 7.86 -3.40 -0.92
N ASP A 41 9.07 -3.25 -1.47
CA ASP A 41 9.68 -1.94 -1.69
C ASP A 41 8.83 -1.07 -2.61
N SER A 42 8.35 -1.65 -3.72
CA SER A 42 7.49 -0.96 -4.68
C SER A 42 6.17 -0.53 -4.03
N HIS A 43 5.60 -1.38 -3.17
CA HIS A 43 4.36 -1.10 -2.44
C HIS A 43 4.56 0.03 -1.42
N LEU A 44 5.64 -0.04 -0.65
CA LEU A 44 6.03 0.96 0.33
C LEU A 44 6.28 2.32 -0.31
N ASP A 45 6.92 2.35 -1.47
CA ASP A 45 7.14 3.58 -2.22
C ASP A 45 5.84 4.25 -2.68
N CYS A 46 4.85 3.48 -3.14
CA CYS A 46 3.53 4.01 -3.44
C CYS A 46 2.85 4.56 -2.18
N LEU A 47 2.92 3.86 -1.05
CA LEU A 47 2.33 4.34 0.21
C LEU A 47 2.99 5.64 0.69
N LYS A 48 4.33 5.76 0.60
CA LYS A 48 5.06 6.98 0.98
C LYS A 48 4.57 8.21 0.22
N MET A 49 4.26 8.04 -1.06
CA MET A 49 3.73 9.12 -1.90
C MET A 49 2.29 9.50 -1.54
N CYS A 50 1.46 8.54 -1.15
CA CYS A 50 0.05 8.77 -0.84
C CYS A 50 -0.22 9.22 0.60
N LEU A 51 0.51 8.68 1.57
CA LEU A 51 0.22 8.77 3.01
C LEU A 51 1.29 9.52 3.81
N GLY A 52 2.39 9.90 3.17
CA GLY A 52 3.56 10.43 3.88
C GLY A 52 4.28 9.35 4.71
N ASN A 53 5.20 9.79 5.56
CA ASN A 53 6.14 8.93 6.28
C ASN A 53 5.65 8.45 7.66
N GLU A 54 4.53 8.98 8.16
CA GLU A 54 4.11 8.77 9.55
C GLU A 54 3.31 7.47 9.77
N GLU A 55 2.68 6.95 8.71
CA GLU A 55 1.78 5.77 8.74
C GLU A 55 2.46 4.45 8.34
N ILE A 56 3.72 4.49 7.87
CA ILE A 56 4.43 3.32 7.33
C ILE A 56 5.27 2.65 8.41
N ARG A 57 4.65 2.40 9.56
CA ARG A 57 5.24 1.61 10.64
C ARG A 57 4.45 0.32 10.72
N CYS A 58 4.94 -0.76 10.09
CA CYS A 58 4.68 -2.17 10.48
C CYS A 58 5.07 -3.26 9.44
N ILE A 59 5.74 -2.96 8.31
CA ILE A 59 6.12 -4.03 7.36
C ILE A 59 7.52 -4.56 7.71
N ASP A 60 7.57 -5.63 8.50
CA ASP A 60 8.80 -6.36 8.87
C ASP A 60 9.27 -7.20 7.68
N THR A 61 10.40 -6.82 7.07
CA THR A 61 11.00 -7.53 5.93
C THR A 61 11.73 -8.78 6.43
N LYS A 62 11.00 -9.88 6.60
CA LYS A 62 11.62 -11.20 6.80
C LYS A 62 11.95 -11.83 5.45
N GLU A 63 13.25 -11.94 5.17
CA GLU A 63 13.77 -12.67 4.02
C GLU A 63 13.43 -14.16 4.16
N GLY A 64 12.52 -14.64 3.31
CA GLY A 64 12.13 -16.05 3.26
C GLY A 64 13.07 -16.85 2.37
N ALA A 65 13.59 -17.96 2.88
CA ALA A 65 14.40 -18.91 2.11
C ALA A 65 13.60 -19.49 0.93
N SER A 66 14.25 -19.59 -0.24
CA SER A 66 13.67 -20.09 -1.48
C SER A 66 13.15 -21.53 -1.32
N HIS A 67 11.85 -21.73 -1.52
CA HIS A 67 11.20 -23.05 -1.54
C HIS A 67 10.86 -23.43 -2.98
N SER A 68 11.33 -24.60 -3.43
CA SER A 68 11.00 -25.14 -4.76
C SER A 68 9.58 -25.71 -4.75
N CYS A 69 8.68 -25.13 -5.54
CA CYS A 69 7.36 -25.66 -5.85
C CYS A 69 7.27 -26.18 -7.29
N SER A 70 6.16 -26.83 -7.65
CA SER A 70 5.88 -27.36 -8.99
C SER A 70 6.00 -26.29 -10.08
N SER A 71 6.48 -26.66 -11.27
CA SER A 71 6.89 -25.72 -12.32
C SER A 71 5.78 -24.84 -12.89
N ALA A 72 4.51 -25.26 -12.80
CA ALA A 72 3.37 -24.48 -13.31
C ALA A 72 2.93 -23.40 -12.31
N ASP A 73 2.73 -23.76 -11.04
CA ASP A 73 2.41 -22.82 -9.95
C ASP A 73 3.49 -21.75 -9.78
N GLN A 74 4.76 -22.11 -9.97
CA GLN A 74 5.87 -21.16 -9.89
C GLN A 74 5.78 -20.11 -11.01
N LEU A 75 5.45 -20.51 -12.24
CA LEU A 75 5.33 -19.58 -13.37
C LEU A 75 4.18 -18.58 -13.18
N GLU A 76 3.04 -19.04 -12.69
CA GLU A 76 1.91 -18.16 -12.39
C GLU A 76 2.26 -17.16 -11.28
N LEU A 77 2.94 -17.64 -10.22
CA LEU A 77 3.39 -16.76 -9.14
C LEU A 77 4.44 -15.76 -9.64
N ASP A 78 5.40 -16.18 -10.47
CA ASP A 78 6.39 -15.28 -11.08
C ASP A 78 5.69 -14.15 -11.86
N GLN A 79 4.75 -14.51 -12.74
CA GLN A 79 3.97 -13.55 -13.52
C GLN A 79 3.17 -12.59 -12.63
N PHE A 80 2.56 -13.10 -11.56
CA PHE A 80 1.85 -12.28 -10.60
C PHE A 80 2.79 -11.27 -9.92
N MET A 81 3.93 -11.73 -9.40
CA MET A 81 4.90 -10.88 -8.70
C MET A 81 5.43 -9.78 -9.61
N GLU A 82 5.77 -10.10 -10.87
CA GLU A 82 6.21 -9.12 -11.87
C GLU A 82 5.11 -8.13 -12.25
N ALA A 83 3.90 -8.63 -12.56
CA ALA A 83 2.78 -7.79 -12.93
C ALA A 83 2.40 -6.81 -11.82
N TYR A 84 2.44 -7.26 -10.57
CA TYR A 84 2.16 -6.44 -9.41
C TYR A 84 3.20 -5.32 -9.25
N CYS A 85 4.49 -5.65 -9.28
CA CYS A 85 5.57 -4.65 -9.21
C CYS A 85 5.46 -3.61 -10.35
N ASN A 86 5.22 -4.07 -11.58
CA ASN A 86 5.07 -3.19 -12.74
C ASN A 86 3.85 -2.28 -12.62
N THR A 87 2.74 -2.80 -12.09
CA THR A 87 1.52 -2.01 -11.87
C THR A 87 1.74 -0.92 -10.83
N LEU A 88 2.41 -1.22 -9.72
CA LEU A 88 2.78 -0.23 -8.71
C LEU A 88 3.71 0.83 -9.28
N LYS A 89 4.70 0.44 -10.07
CA LYS A 89 5.59 1.40 -10.74
C LYS A 89 4.82 2.36 -11.65
N LYS A 90 3.92 1.85 -12.48
CA LYS A 90 3.08 2.69 -13.35
C LYS A 90 2.16 3.61 -12.56
N LEU A 91 1.59 3.13 -11.45
CA LEU A 91 0.80 3.95 -10.55
C LEU A 91 1.64 5.10 -9.97
N LYS A 92 2.85 4.79 -9.49
CA LYS A 92 3.81 5.77 -8.97
C LYS A 92 4.09 6.88 -10.00
N GLU A 93 4.49 6.48 -11.21
CA GLU A 93 4.80 7.38 -12.32
C GLU A 93 3.59 8.26 -12.71
N ALA A 94 2.38 7.69 -12.72
CA ALA A 94 1.16 8.42 -13.05
C ALA A 94 0.73 9.42 -11.96
N MET A 95 1.11 9.18 -10.70
CA MET A 95 0.72 10.01 -9.56
C MET A 95 1.75 11.09 -9.20
N GLU A 96 3.02 10.93 -9.60
CA GLU A 96 4.11 11.82 -9.20
C GLU A 96 3.87 13.28 -9.60
N GLU A 97 3.61 13.54 -10.89
CA GLU A 97 3.36 14.89 -11.38
C GLU A 97 2.09 15.52 -10.80
N PRO A 98 0.90 14.88 -10.81
CA PRO A 98 -0.31 15.46 -10.21
C PRO A 98 -0.18 15.82 -8.73
N LEU A 99 0.55 14.99 -7.94
CA LEU A 99 0.79 15.27 -6.53
C LEU A 99 1.70 16.49 -6.34
N LYS A 100 2.76 16.58 -7.15
CA LYS A 100 3.67 17.71 -7.13
C LYS A 100 2.97 19.01 -7.53
N GLU A 101 2.24 19.01 -8.64
CA GLU A 101 1.47 20.17 -9.11
C GLU A 101 0.47 20.66 -8.05
N SER A 102 -0.23 19.72 -7.40
CA SER A 102 -1.16 20.04 -6.31
C SER A 102 -0.45 20.69 -5.12
N MET A 103 0.71 20.15 -4.72
CA MET A 103 1.51 20.71 -3.64
C MET A 103 2.03 22.11 -3.97
N GLU A 104 2.51 22.33 -5.20
CA GLU A 104 2.93 23.65 -5.68
C GLU A 104 1.79 24.66 -5.65
N PHE A 105 0.59 24.27 -6.11
CA PHE A 105 -0.60 25.11 -6.05
C PHE A 105 -0.97 25.50 -4.62
N VAL A 106 -1.00 24.53 -3.70
CA VAL A 106 -1.30 24.79 -2.27
C VAL A 106 -0.29 25.75 -1.66
N ASN A 107 1.01 25.52 -1.89
CA ASN A 107 2.08 26.39 -1.40
C ASN A 107 2.00 27.80 -1.96
N TYR A 108 1.68 27.93 -3.26
CA TYR A 108 1.46 29.22 -3.90
C TYR A 108 0.31 29.98 -3.23
N MET A 109 -0.85 29.34 -3.06
CA MET A 109 -2.01 29.96 -2.42
C MET A 109 -1.73 30.33 -0.96
N HIS A 110 -1.03 29.48 -0.21
CA HIS A 110 -0.61 29.78 1.16
C HIS A 110 0.28 31.04 1.22
N SER A 111 1.21 31.20 0.27
CA SER A 111 2.06 32.40 0.17
C SER A 111 1.23 33.66 -0.09
N GLN A 112 0.26 33.60 -1.00
CA GLN A 112 -0.65 34.72 -1.27
C GLN A 112 -1.43 35.13 0.00
N LEU A 113 -2.00 34.16 0.71
CA LEU A 113 -2.77 34.40 1.94
C LEU A 113 -1.91 35.00 3.06
N LYS A 114 -0.67 34.56 3.21
CA LYS A 114 0.28 35.10 4.19
C LYS A 114 0.57 36.58 3.91
N GLY A 115 0.84 36.94 2.65
CA GLY A 115 1.08 38.32 2.24
C GLY A 115 -0.09 39.27 2.57
N LEU A 116 -1.33 38.80 2.44
CA LEU A 116 -2.51 39.58 2.83
C LEU A 116 -2.61 39.83 4.33
N THR A 117 -2.17 38.87 5.14
CA THR A 117 -2.20 38.97 6.61
C THR A 117 -1.11 39.92 7.11
N ASP A 118 0.08 39.86 6.54
CA ASP A 118 1.22 40.72 6.89
C ASP A 118 0.95 42.20 6.53
N HIS A 119 0.21 42.47 5.44
CA HIS A 119 -0.18 43.83 5.07
C HIS A 119 -1.27 44.42 5.98
N LYS A 120 -2.04 43.59 6.69
CA LYS A 120 -3.10 44.06 7.59
C LYS A 120 -2.56 44.54 8.95
N SER A 121 -1.36 44.11 9.36
CA SER A 121 -0.74 44.57 10.62
C SER A 121 0.02 45.90 10.51
N ALA A 122 0.27 46.41 9.30
CA ALA A 122 0.98 47.68 9.10
C ALA A 122 0.08 48.93 9.11
N GLY A 123 -1.24 48.75 9.24
CA GLY A 123 -2.22 49.84 9.32
C GLY A 123 -2.38 50.47 10.72
N GLY A 124 -1.33 50.44 11.55
CA GLY A 124 -1.29 51.18 12.82
C GLY A 124 -1.31 52.69 12.54
N ILE A 125 -2.40 53.32 12.98
CA ILE A 125 -2.73 54.75 12.85
C ILE A 125 -1.50 55.63 13.21
N PRO A 126 -1.14 56.65 12.42
CA PRO A 126 -0.17 57.65 12.88
C PRO A 126 -0.83 58.48 13.99
N GLU A 127 -0.38 58.30 15.23
CA GLU A 127 -0.71 59.24 16.30
C GLU A 127 0.00 60.57 15.98
N VAL A 128 -0.78 61.58 15.63
CA VAL A 128 -0.35 62.98 15.63
C VAL A 128 -0.46 63.47 17.07
N GLY A 129 0.69 63.79 17.66
CA GLY A 129 0.84 64.44 18.96
C GLY A 129 2.17 65.18 19.02
#